data_AF-A0A957EMP6-F1
#
_entry.id   AF-A0A957EMP6-F1
#
_cell.length_a   1.000
_cell.length_b   1.000
_cell.length_c   1.000
_cell.angle_alpha   90.00
_cell.angle_beta   90.00
_cell.angle_gamma   90.00
#
_symmetry.space_group_name_H-M   'P 1'
#
loop_
_entity.id
_entity.type
_entity.pdbx_description
1 polymer ?
#
loop_
_entity_poly.entity_id
_entity_poly.type
_entity_poly.pdbx_seq_one_letter_code
_entity_poly.pdbx_strand_id
1 'polypeptide(L)'
;MKTFKLLQTLSETAGPSGLEHEIADVVADVWQPYVDTITRDRVGNLIAIKYGEGPEPRPRILLAAHMDEIALMVKQILSHQGNGFLRVTNVGGVDVRHLYGQTVVVHGKRALPGVLGSLPPHMLPPDRQDRPFGYEELVVDVGLSLAEVETAVSVGDFISFR
;
A
#
# COMPACT_ATOMS: atom_id res chain seq x y z
N MET A 1 -17.03 20.80 5.10
CA MET A 1 -15.87 19.90 4.98
C MET A 1 -14.59 20.73 5.11
N LYS A 2 -13.65 20.38 5.99
CA LYS A 2 -12.34 21.05 6.04
C LYS A 2 -11.41 20.35 5.04
N THR A 3 -11.17 20.96 3.89
CA THR A 3 -10.44 20.36 2.75
C THR A 3 -9.12 19.70 3.15
N PHE A 4 -8.32 20.38 3.99
CA PHE A 4 -7.06 19.82 4.47
C PHE A 4 -7.24 18.51 5.24
N LYS A 5 -8.28 18.41 6.09
CA LYS A 5 -8.55 17.18 6.85
C LYS A 5 -9.00 16.04 5.93
N LEU A 6 -9.80 16.35 4.91
CA LEU A 6 -10.18 15.36 3.91
C LEU A 6 -8.93 14.84 3.17
N LEU A 7 -8.08 15.74 2.67
CA LEU A 7 -6.86 15.36 1.97
C LEU A 7 -5.97 14.50 2.85
N GLN A 8 -5.78 14.89 4.12
CA GLN A 8 -5.04 14.09 5.08
C GLN A 8 -5.62 12.68 5.22
N THR A 9 -6.93 12.57 5.44
CA THR A 9 -7.58 11.25 5.59
C THR A 9 -7.43 10.41 4.33
N LEU A 10 -7.67 10.97 3.13
CA LEU A 10 -7.50 10.24 1.87
C LEU A 10 -6.06 9.80 1.61
N SER A 11 -5.06 10.59 2.04
CA SER A 11 -3.64 10.27 1.85
C SER A 11 -3.04 9.37 2.92
N GLU A 12 -3.60 9.33 4.14
CA GLU A 12 -3.08 8.50 5.25
C GLU A 12 -3.77 7.14 5.37
N THR A 13 -4.95 6.98 4.74
CA THR A 13 -5.64 5.68 4.63
C THR A 13 -4.94 4.82 3.59
N ALA A 14 -4.52 3.63 3.99
CA ALA A 14 -3.82 2.72 3.10
C ALA A 14 -4.76 2.17 2.04
N GLY A 15 -4.29 2.10 0.80
CA GLY A 15 -4.98 1.46 -0.31
C GLY A 15 -4.05 0.86 -1.35
N PRO A 16 -3.13 -0.06 -1.00
CA PRO A 16 -2.28 -0.74 -1.99
C PRO A 16 -3.12 -1.33 -3.14
N SER A 17 -2.59 -1.35 -4.36
CA SER A 17 -3.30 -1.99 -5.48
C SER A 17 -3.65 -3.45 -5.16
N GLY A 18 -4.94 -3.78 -5.12
CA GLY A 18 -5.49 -5.07 -4.68
C GLY A 18 -5.98 -5.13 -3.22
N LEU A 19 -5.82 -4.05 -2.44
CA LEU A 19 -6.24 -3.91 -1.04
C LEU A 19 -7.00 -2.59 -0.78
N GLU A 20 -7.75 -2.08 -1.74
CA GLU A 20 -8.36 -0.74 -1.72
C GLU A 20 -9.64 -0.63 -0.88
N HIS A 21 -10.05 -1.70 -0.20
CA HIS A 21 -11.31 -1.76 0.56
C HIS A 21 -11.46 -0.64 1.62
N GLU A 22 -10.41 -0.35 2.40
CA GLU A 22 -10.46 0.67 3.45
C GLU A 22 -10.61 2.08 2.86
N ILE A 23 -9.81 2.44 1.85
CA ILE A 23 -9.93 3.73 1.16
C ILE A 23 -11.28 3.84 0.43
N ALA A 24 -11.82 2.73 -0.11
CA ALA A 24 -13.13 2.73 -0.73
C ALA A 24 -14.27 2.99 0.27
N ASP A 25 -14.15 2.56 1.54
CA ASP A 25 -15.08 2.91 2.61
C ASP A 25 -15.03 4.41 2.92
N VAL A 26 -13.81 4.95 3.09
CA VAL A 26 -13.60 6.39 3.33
C VAL A 26 -14.18 7.25 2.21
N VAL A 27 -13.92 6.90 0.94
CA VAL A 27 -14.43 7.67 -0.20
C VAL A 27 -15.96 7.55 -0.30
N ALA A 28 -16.53 6.39 -0.02
CA ALA A 28 -17.99 6.20 -0.03
C ALA A 28 -18.69 7.10 0.99
N ASP A 29 -18.17 7.19 2.21
CA ASP A 29 -18.71 8.07 3.26
C ASP A 29 -18.63 9.55 2.87
N VAL A 30 -17.54 9.96 2.22
CA VAL A 30 -17.35 11.33 1.73
C VAL A 30 -18.32 11.64 0.59
N TRP A 31 -18.61 10.68 -0.29
CA TRP A 31 -19.51 10.86 -1.43
C TRP A 31 -20.99 10.75 -1.09
N GLN A 32 -21.36 10.00 -0.06
CA GLN A 32 -22.75 9.71 0.31
C GLN A 32 -23.70 10.92 0.31
N PRO A 33 -23.35 12.12 0.84
CA PRO A 33 -24.27 13.26 0.83
C PRO A 33 -24.40 13.96 -0.54
N TYR A 34 -23.59 13.61 -1.54
CA TYR A 34 -23.50 14.31 -2.82
C TYR A 34 -24.06 13.53 -4.01
N VAL A 35 -24.34 12.24 -3.84
CA VAL A 35 -24.70 11.31 -4.92
C VAL A 35 -25.98 10.57 -4.57
N ASP A 36 -26.67 10.03 -5.58
CA ASP A 36 -27.96 9.37 -5.37
C ASP A 36 -27.79 7.86 -5.18
N THR A 37 -26.78 7.25 -5.82
CA THR A 37 -26.42 5.84 -5.60
C THR A 37 -24.91 5.65 -5.51
N ILE A 38 -24.49 4.67 -4.73
CA ILE A 38 -23.11 4.19 -4.61
C ILE A 38 -23.14 2.67 -4.69
N THR A 39 -22.35 2.09 -5.58
CA THR A 39 -22.16 0.65 -5.69
C THR A 39 -20.67 0.31 -5.76
N ARG A 40 -20.35 -0.95 -5.42
CA ARG A 40 -19.03 -1.52 -5.63
C ARG A 40 -19.12 -2.64 -6.65
N ASP A 41 -18.21 -2.64 -7.60
CA ASP A 41 -18.10 -3.76 -8.53
C ASP A 41 -17.32 -4.94 -7.91
N ARG A 42 -17.12 -6.01 -8.68
CA ARG A 42 -16.48 -7.24 -8.17
C ARG A 42 -14.97 -7.10 -7.93
N VAL A 43 -14.33 -6.09 -8.51
CA VAL A 43 -12.89 -5.85 -8.35
C VAL A 43 -12.61 -4.73 -7.34
N GLY A 44 -13.65 -4.04 -6.85
CA GLY A 44 -13.55 -3.06 -5.78
C GLY A 44 -13.74 -1.61 -6.21
N ASN A 45 -14.03 -1.33 -7.50
CA ASN A 45 -14.26 0.04 -7.95
C ASN A 45 -15.52 0.61 -7.28
N LEU A 46 -15.38 1.83 -6.75
CA LEU A 46 -16.51 2.59 -6.22
C LEU A 46 -17.17 3.38 -7.35
N ILE A 47 -18.43 3.08 -7.64
CA ILE A 47 -19.21 3.73 -8.69
C ILE A 47 -20.32 4.54 -8.04
N ALA A 48 -20.20 5.87 -8.11
CA ALA A 48 -21.20 6.78 -7.58
C ALA A 48 -21.93 7.51 -8.72
N ILE A 49 -23.26 7.58 -8.64
CA ILE A 49 -24.10 8.20 -9.66
C ILE A 49 -24.85 9.38 -9.04
N LYS A 50 -24.69 10.55 -9.65
CA LYS A 50 -25.59 11.69 -9.50
C LYS A 50 -26.45 11.83 -10.76
N TYR A 51 -27.76 11.69 -10.63
CA TYR A 51 -28.69 11.84 -11.73
C TYR A 51 -28.80 13.32 -12.11
N GLY A 52 -28.63 13.60 -13.41
CA GLY A 52 -28.78 14.94 -13.94
C GLY A 52 -30.24 15.38 -13.98
N GLU A 53 -30.46 16.68 -13.85
CA GLU A 53 -31.76 17.32 -14.02
C GLU A 53 -31.86 17.95 -15.42
N GLY A 54 -33.05 17.92 -16.04
CA GLY A 54 -33.30 18.55 -17.35
C GLY A 54 -34.04 17.65 -18.35
N PRO A 55 -34.36 18.17 -19.56
CA PRO A 55 -35.00 17.40 -20.62
C PRO A 55 -34.04 16.39 -21.26
N GLU A 56 -34.59 15.31 -21.83
CA GLU A 56 -33.83 14.34 -22.63
C GLU A 56 -33.43 14.93 -24.00
N PRO A 57 -32.29 14.52 -24.59
CA PRO A 57 -31.35 13.52 -24.08
C PRO A 57 -30.38 14.07 -23.03
N ARG A 58 -30.20 13.32 -21.93
CA ARG A 58 -29.21 13.67 -20.89
C ARG A 58 -27.86 12.98 -21.16
N PRO A 59 -26.79 13.73 -21.47
CA PRO A 59 -25.47 13.14 -21.64
C PRO A 59 -24.94 12.59 -20.31
N ARG A 60 -24.15 11.52 -20.38
CA ARG A 60 -23.47 10.92 -19.23
C ARG A 60 -22.03 11.40 -19.18
N ILE A 61 -21.58 11.88 -18.02
CA ILE A 61 -20.20 12.28 -17.79
C ILE A 61 -19.57 11.27 -16.83
N LEU A 62 -18.39 10.76 -17.18
CA LEU A 62 -17.58 9.92 -16.32
C LEU A 62 -16.39 10.73 -15.80
N LEU A 63 -16.30 10.87 -14.47
CA LEU A 63 -15.12 11.37 -13.78
C LEU A 63 -14.48 10.18 -13.07
N ALA A 64 -13.20 9.94 -13.36
CA ALA A 64 -12.47 8.80 -12.80
C ALA A 64 -11.17 9.26 -12.15
N ALA A 65 -10.94 8.77 -10.94
CA ALA A 65 -9.68 8.82 -10.22
C ALA A 65 -9.47 7.44 -9.60
N HIS A 66 -8.24 6.96 -9.55
CA HIS A 66 -7.92 5.66 -8.97
C HIS A 66 -7.67 5.82 -7.46
N MET A 67 -8.10 4.84 -6.67
CA MET A 67 -7.97 4.84 -5.21
C MET A 67 -6.67 4.20 -4.75
N ASP A 68 -6.07 3.39 -5.62
CA ASP A 68 -4.91 2.60 -5.29
C ASP A 68 -3.63 3.45 -5.21
N GLU A 69 -2.74 3.00 -4.34
CA GLU A 69 -1.40 3.56 -4.18
C GLU A 69 -0.32 2.53 -4.49
N ILE A 70 0.86 3.04 -4.83
CA ILE A 70 2.08 2.23 -4.91
C ILE A 70 2.43 1.67 -3.53
N ALA A 71 2.90 0.44 -3.50
CA ALA A 71 3.17 -0.28 -2.27
C ALA A 71 4.29 -1.30 -2.46
N LEU A 72 4.57 -2.06 -1.40
CA LEU A 72 5.41 -3.24 -1.43
C LEU A 72 4.58 -4.46 -0.99
N MET A 73 5.13 -5.66 -1.20
CA MET A 73 4.52 -6.91 -0.80
C MET A 73 5.58 -7.85 -0.23
N VAL A 74 5.21 -8.61 0.80
CA VAL A 74 6.08 -9.63 1.39
C VAL A 74 6.31 -10.74 0.38
N LYS A 75 7.56 -10.88 -0.08
CA LYS A 75 8.02 -11.93 -1.01
C LYS A 75 8.51 -13.17 -0.25
N GLN A 76 9.17 -12.98 0.90
CA GLN A 76 9.76 -14.06 1.68
C GLN A 76 9.99 -13.63 3.12
N ILE A 77 9.82 -14.56 4.07
CA ILE A 77 10.25 -14.40 5.46
C ILE A 77 11.66 -14.99 5.60
N LEU A 78 12.57 -14.21 6.17
CA LEU A 78 13.98 -14.55 6.40
C LEU A 78 14.26 -14.69 7.89
N SER A 79 15.26 -15.49 8.23
CA SER A 79 15.75 -15.66 9.60
C SER A 79 17.21 -15.27 9.71
N HIS A 80 17.55 -14.49 10.73
CA HIS A 80 18.94 -14.22 11.11
C HIS A 80 19.06 -14.15 12.63
N GLN A 81 19.86 -15.04 13.22
CA GLN A 81 20.10 -15.12 14.67
C GLN A 81 18.79 -15.18 15.51
N GLY A 82 17.75 -15.83 14.99
CA GLY A 82 16.44 -15.95 15.65
C GLY A 82 15.47 -14.79 15.40
N ASN A 83 15.93 -13.71 14.76
CA ASN A 83 15.09 -12.58 14.36
C ASN A 83 14.48 -12.81 12.96
N GLY A 84 13.26 -12.31 12.76
CA GLY A 84 12.53 -12.40 11.50
C GLY A 84 12.65 -11.12 10.68
N PHE A 85 12.96 -11.25 9.39
CA PHE A 85 13.00 -10.13 8.43
C PHE A 85 12.13 -10.44 7.21
N LEU A 86 11.64 -9.42 6.54
CA LEU A 86 10.76 -9.58 5.39
C LEU A 86 11.47 -9.12 4.12
N ARG A 87 11.68 -10.04 3.17
CA ARG A 87 12.07 -9.66 1.81
C ARG A 87 10.85 -9.16 1.07
N VAL A 88 11.02 -8.12 0.26
CA VAL A 88 9.90 -7.43 -0.38
C VAL A 88 10.01 -7.44 -1.91
N THR A 89 8.86 -7.27 -2.55
CA THR A 89 8.74 -6.95 -3.98
C THR A 89 7.86 -5.71 -4.13
N ASN A 90 7.88 -5.09 -5.30
CA ASN A 90 7.04 -3.93 -5.59
C ASN A 90 5.59 -4.30 -5.92
N VAL A 91 4.68 -3.41 -5.56
CA VAL A 91 3.31 -3.31 -6.09
C VAL A 91 3.20 -1.95 -6.78
N GLY A 92 3.04 -1.96 -8.09
CA GLY A 92 3.15 -0.75 -8.92
C GLY A 92 4.58 -0.31 -9.20
N GLY A 93 4.74 0.92 -9.70
CA GLY A 93 6.03 1.49 -10.13
C GLY A 93 6.74 2.25 -9.01
N VAL A 94 7.48 1.55 -8.16
CA VAL A 94 8.24 2.14 -7.06
C VAL A 94 9.71 2.32 -7.46
N ASP A 95 10.25 3.53 -7.26
CA ASP A 95 11.67 3.80 -7.47
C ASP A 95 12.48 3.36 -6.24
N VAL A 96 13.23 2.27 -6.40
CA VAL A 96 14.02 1.61 -5.35
C VAL A 96 15.01 2.55 -4.65
N ARG A 97 15.45 3.64 -5.32
CA ARG A 97 16.42 4.60 -4.77
C ARG A 97 15.89 5.36 -3.56
N HIS A 98 14.57 5.48 -3.42
CA HIS A 98 13.93 6.19 -2.31
C HIS A 98 13.59 5.29 -1.13
N LEU A 99 13.76 3.97 -1.25
CA LEU A 99 13.25 3.00 -0.28
C LEU A 99 14.10 2.85 0.98
N TYR A 100 15.39 3.21 0.92
CA TYR A 100 16.29 3.00 2.05
C TYR A 100 15.89 3.88 3.24
N GLY A 101 15.73 3.27 4.42
CA GLY A 101 15.40 3.97 5.67
C GLY A 101 13.96 4.45 5.78
N GLN A 102 13.09 4.11 4.82
CA GLN A 102 11.69 4.50 4.86
C GLN A 102 10.93 3.73 5.95
N THR A 103 10.01 4.44 6.61
CA THR A 103 9.02 3.86 7.51
C THR A 103 7.89 3.24 6.71
N VAL A 104 7.48 2.04 7.11
CA VAL A 104 6.43 1.28 6.45
C VAL A 104 5.48 0.65 7.47
N VAL A 105 4.32 0.23 7.00
CA VAL A 105 3.40 -0.62 7.76
C VAL A 105 3.12 -1.88 6.97
N VAL A 106 3.40 -3.04 7.57
CA VAL A 106 3.05 -4.36 7.03
C VAL A 106 1.62 -4.69 7.46
N HIS A 107 0.78 -4.97 6.47
CA HIS A 107 -0.64 -5.30 6.62
C HIS A 107 -0.84 -6.81 6.75
N GLY A 108 -0.29 -7.39 7.83
CA GLY A 108 -0.51 -8.80 8.17
C GLY A 108 -1.79 -9.03 8.96
N LYS A 109 -1.83 -10.06 9.81
CA LYS A 109 -2.96 -10.29 10.74
C LYS A 109 -3.23 -9.11 11.68
N ARG A 110 -2.22 -8.27 11.89
CA ARG A 110 -2.30 -6.96 12.52
C ARG A 110 -1.34 -6.03 11.79
N ALA A 111 -1.61 -4.73 11.86
CA ALA A 111 -0.68 -3.72 11.37
C ALA A 111 0.63 -3.78 12.18
N LEU A 112 1.76 -3.91 11.47
CA LEU A 112 3.09 -3.92 12.06
C LEU A 112 3.91 -2.76 11.47
N PRO A 113 4.32 -1.77 12.28
CA PRO A 113 5.28 -0.79 11.83
C PRO A 113 6.62 -1.48 11.55
N GLY A 114 7.31 -1.01 10.51
CA GLY A 114 8.63 -1.51 10.15
C GLY A 114 9.48 -0.44 9.49
N VAL A 115 10.75 -0.77 9.29
CA VAL A 115 11.72 0.08 8.62
C VAL A 115 12.37 -0.70 7.49
N LEU A 116 12.45 -0.08 6.32
CA LEU A 116 13.19 -0.61 5.19
C LEU A 116 14.69 -0.43 5.42
N GLY A 117 15.40 -1.55 5.42
CA GLY A 117 16.85 -1.61 5.52
C GLY A 117 17.47 -2.39 4.36
N SER A 118 18.77 -2.26 4.22
CA SER A 118 19.59 -3.13 3.39
C SER A 118 20.99 -3.21 3.99
N LEU A 119 21.67 -4.32 3.71
CA LEU A 119 23.07 -4.51 4.13
C LEU A 119 23.94 -3.38 3.53
N PRO A 120 24.86 -2.80 4.31
CA PRO A 120 25.83 -1.85 3.79
C PRO A 120 26.62 -2.45 2.60
N PRO A 121 27.07 -1.63 1.62
CA PRO A 121 27.79 -2.14 0.44
C PRO A 121 28.96 -3.07 0.77
N HIS A 122 29.75 -2.75 1.79
CA HIS A 122 30.90 -3.55 2.21
C HIS A 122 30.55 -4.92 2.80
N MET A 123 29.28 -5.16 3.13
CA MET A 123 28.75 -6.45 3.59
C MET A 123 28.07 -7.24 2.47
N LEU A 124 27.95 -6.67 1.27
CA LEU A 124 27.41 -7.36 0.10
C LEU A 124 28.51 -8.18 -0.60
N PRO A 125 28.12 -9.26 -1.32
CA PRO A 125 29.04 -10.00 -2.19
C PRO A 125 29.78 -9.07 -3.17
N PRO A 126 31.06 -9.35 -3.53
CA PRO A 126 31.87 -8.46 -4.37
C PRO A 126 31.24 -8.05 -5.70
N ASP A 127 30.43 -8.93 -6.31
CA ASP A 127 29.73 -8.69 -7.58
C ASP A 127 28.54 -7.71 -7.45
N ARG A 128 28.12 -7.39 -6.21
CA ARG A 128 27.01 -6.50 -5.88
C ARG A 128 27.45 -5.14 -5.34
N GLN A 129 28.69 -4.98 -4.90
CA GLN A 129 29.15 -3.75 -4.22
C GLN A 129 29.10 -2.51 -5.12
N ASP A 130 29.39 -2.68 -6.42
CA ASP A 130 29.42 -1.58 -7.41
C ASP A 130 28.14 -1.48 -8.27
N ARG A 131 27.07 -2.21 -7.92
CA ARG A 131 25.81 -2.20 -8.66
C ARG A 131 24.76 -1.33 -7.98
N PRO A 132 23.83 -0.72 -8.74
CA PRO A 132 22.64 -0.11 -8.16
C PRO A 132 21.89 -1.13 -7.30
N PHE A 133 21.47 -0.70 -6.11
CA PHE A 133 20.64 -1.51 -5.22
C PHE A 133 19.35 -1.96 -5.91
N GLY A 134 18.92 -3.19 -5.64
CA GLY A 134 17.66 -3.73 -6.07
C GLY A 134 16.82 -4.23 -4.90
N TYR A 135 15.68 -4.85 -5.23
CA TYR A 135 14.78 -5.45 -4.25
C TYR A 135 15.38 -6.65 -3.51
N GLU A 136 16.38 -7.32 -4.11
CA GLU A 136 16.99 -8.50 -3.51
C GLU A 136 17.85 -8.15 -2.28
N GLU A 137 18.29 -6.89 -2.19
CA GLU A 137 19.04 -6.35 -1.06
C GLU A 137 18.16 -5.68 0.00
N LEU A 138 16.87 -5.45 -0.29
CA LEU A 138 15.93 -4.78 0.63
C LEU A 138 15.26 -5.78 1.57
N VAL A 139 15.21 -5.39 2.84
CA VAL A 139 14.46 -6.08 3.88
C VAL A 139 13.64 -5.09 4.68
N VAL A 140 12.47 -5.50 5.15
CA VAL A 140 11.74 -4.80 6.20
C VAL A 140 12.03 -5.49 7.52
N ASP A 141 12.45 -4.69 8.49
CA ASP A 141 12.56 -5.10 9.88
C ASP A 141 11.34 -4.58 10.65
N VAL A 142 10.63 -5.49 11.32
CA VAL A 142 9.47 -5.20 12.18
C VAL A 142 9.79 -5.36 13.67
N GLY A 143 11.05 -5.67 14.01
CA GLY A 143 11.54 -5.79 15.38
C GLY A 143 11.04 -7.02 16.15
N LEU A 144 10.66 -8.09 15.45
CA LEU A 144 10.08 -9.30 16.04
C LEU A 144 10.97 -10.54 15.82
N SER A 145 10.83 -11.53 16.71
CA SER A 145 11.45 -12.84 16.51
C SER A 145 10.84 -13.57 15.31
N LEU A 146 11.56 -14.54 14.73
CA LEU A 146 11.05 -15.33 13.61
C LEU A 146 9.69 -15.96 13.92
N ALA A 147 9.54 -16.56 15.11
CA ALA A 147 8.31 -17.22 15.52
C ALA A 147 7.12 -16.24 15.57
N GLU A 148 7.35 -15.02 16.05
CA GLU A 148 6.31 -13.98 16.06
C GLU A 148 5.96 -13.52 14.64
N VAL A 149 6.96 -13.31 13.77
CA VAL A 149 6.73 -12.93 12.38
C VAL A 149 5.90 -13.97 11.64
N GLU A 150 6.25 -15.26 11.75
CA GLU A 150 5.53 -16.36 11.10
C GLU A 150 4.07 -16.47 11.57
N THR A 151 3.77 -16.02 12.79
CA THR A 151 2.38 -15.99 13.29
C THR A 151 1.59 -14.80 12.78
N ALA A 152 2.25 -13.67 12.50
CA ALA A 152 1.63 -12.38 12.23
C ALA A 152 1.60 -11.99 10.74
N VAL A 153 2.55 -12.49 9.95
CA VAL A 153 2.79 -12.10 8.55
C VAL A 153 2.84 -13.33 7.67
N SER A 154 2.28 -13.22 6.46
CA SER A 154 2.32 -14.22 5.40
C SER A 154 2.97 -13.65 4.14
N VAL A 155 3.51 -14.54 3.30
CA VAL A 155 3.90 -14.18 1.93
C VAL A 155 2.67 -13.70 1.18
N GLY A 156 2.77 -12.56 0.50
CA GLY A 156 1.64 -11.89 -0.16
C GLY A 156 1.02 -10.75 0.64
N ASP A 157 1.36 -10.58 1.92
CA ASP A 157 0.87 -9.44 2.70
C ASP A 157 1.41 -8.12 2.13
N PHE A 158 0.54 -7.12 2.07
CA PHE A 158 0.87 -5.79 1.54
C PHE A 158 1.65 -4.96 2.56
N ILE A 159 2.39 -3.97 2.06
CA ILE A 159 3.20 -3.06 2.85
C ILE A 159 3.02 -1.65 2.29
N SER A 160 2.50 -0.71 3.09
CA SER A 160 2.33 0.70 2.68
C SER A 160 3.40 1.60 3.31
N PHE A 161 3.63 2.77 2.71
CA PHE A 161 4.57 3.78 3.22
C PHE A 161 3.91 4.63 4.33
N ARG A 162 4.74 5.22 5.20
CA ARG A 162 4.31 6.16 6.27
C ARG A 162 5.22 7.37 6.34
#